data_AF-A0A7J3KVH1-F1
#
_entry.id   AF-A0A7J3KVH1-F1
#
_cell.length_a   1.000
_cell.length_b   1.000
_cell.length_c   1.000
_cell.angle_alpha   90.00
_cell.angle_beta   90.00
_cell.angle_gamma   90.00
#
_symmetry.space_group_name_H-M   'P 1'
#
loop_
_entity.id
_entity.type
_entity.pdbx_description
1 polymer ?
#
loop_
_entity_poly.entity_id
_entity_poly.type
_entity_poly.pdbx_seq_one_letter_code
_entity_poly.pdbx_strand_id
1 'polypeptide(L)'
;MDRFKSKTSVERMALIAISASLYAAAIAVTSPIPTPWGIGHFRPGVIVPALFALISTPMVAGMGAAIGTFIGSFILSLFGLSNPVLSLVSGVPGNFIAFYLLSFLSYRYRSLAAFIASSLISLFIGNIIAASGVLLYYSTVTPLWLSWTIEAKLSVIIGLTLFWVTTMLPFVVTLTPVIAGALNPIISNLNSSMLRRVEFTKIGSGSRTIYSSLIVALILILVYITATLTPIGDILFAKVIKPEYTPWVKTLILISGLVTLVFGIAVSVMLKIESKINSSSIRTYTDS
;
A
#
# COMPACT_ATOMS: atom_id res chain seq x y z
N MET A 1 31.60 -14.52 14.17
CA MET A 1 30.38 -13.71 14.33
C MET A 1 30.35 -12.52 13.37
N ASP A 2 31.47 -11.83 13.16
CA ASP A 2 31.53 -10.62 12.32
C ASP A 2 31.25 -10.83 10.82
N ARG A 3 31.71 -11.92 10.20
CA ARG A 3 31.41 -12.21 8.78
C ARG A 3 29.93 -12.47 8.50
N PHE A 4 29.20 -13.04 9.46
CA PHE A 4 27.77 -13.30 9.30
C PHE A 4 26.95 -12.00 9.45
N LYS A 5 27.39 -11.13 10.38
CA LYS A 5 26.80 -9.79 10.58
C LYS A 5 27.12 -8.84 9.41
N SER A 6 28.30 -8.94 8.79
CA SER A 6 28.64 -8.15 7.60
C SER A 6 27.87 -8.59 6.36
N LYS A 7 27.76 -9.91 6.10
CA LYS A 7 26.98 -10.45 4.97
C LYS A 7 25.51 -10.01 5.02
N THR A 8 24.89 -10.11 6.19
CA THR A 8 23.49 -9.68 6.42
C THR A 8 23.28 -8.18 6.26
N SER A 9 24.30 -7.36 6.57
CA SER A 9 24.25 -5.91 6.38
C SER A 9 24.36 -5.51 4.91
N VAL A 10 25.25 -6.15 4.15
CA VAL A 10 25.39 -5.94 2.69
C VAL A 10 24.11 -6.36 1.95
N GLU A 11 23.57 -7.55 2.26
CA GLU A 11 22.30 -8.01 1.68
C GLU A 11 21.16 -7.02 1.97
N ARG A 12 21.08 -6.50 3.20
CA ARG A 12 20.07 -5.50 3.57
C ARG A 12 20.20 -4.23 2.73
N MET A 13 21.41 -3.69 2.60
CA MET A 13 21.66 -2.48 1.81
C MET A 13 21.32 -2.69 0.34
N ALA A 14 21.71 -3.84 -0.22
CA ALA A 14 21.38 -4.19 -1.60
C ALA A 14 19.87 -4.25 -1.83
N LEU A 15 19.13 -4.93 -0.95
CA LEU A 15 17.66 -5.00 -1.06
C LEU A 15 16.97 -3.66 -0.86
N ILE A 16 17.48 -2.79 0.03
CA ILE A 16 16.99 -1.41 0.18
C ILE A 16 17.21 -0.64 -1.12
N ALA A 17 18.41 -0.72 -1.72
CA ALA A 17 18.74 -0.02 -2.96
C ALA A 17 17.88 -0.50 -4.13
N ILE A 18 17.67 -1.81 -4.28
CA ILE A 18 16.80 -2.39 -5.32
C ILE A 18 15.34 -1.96 -5.11
N SER A 19 14.83 -2.05 -3.88
CA SER A 19 13.47 -1.62 -3.56
C SER A 19 13.28 -0.13 -3.86
N ALA A 20 14.22 0.71 -3.46
CA ALA A 20 14.17 2.15 -3.69
C ALA A 20 14.25 2.51 -5.18
N SER A 21 15.12 1.87 -5.96
CA SER A 21 15.26 2.14 -7.39
C SER A 21 14.02 1.71 -8.18
N LEU A 22 13.50 0.51 -7.91
CA LEU A 22 12.27 0.02 -8.52
C LEU A 22 11.07 0.90 -8.14
N TYR A 23 11.00 1.34 -6.88
CA TYR A 23 9.89 2.20 -6.46
C TYR A 23 9.99 3.60 -7.05
N ALA A 24 11.19 4.18 -7.14
CA ALA A 24 11.40 5.45 -7.83
C ALA A 24 11.01 5.38 -9.32
N ALA A 25 11.37 4.29 -10.01
CA ALA A 25 10.95 4.05 -11.39
C ALA A 25 9.43 3.91 -11.50
N ALA A 26 8.80 3.14 -10.59
CA ALA A 26 7.35 3.01 -10.55
C ALA A 26 6.65 4.36 -10.31
N ILE A 27 7.18 5.23 -9.45
CA ILE A 27 6.68 6.60 -9.24
C ILE A 27 6.81 7.40 -10.55
N ALA A 28 7.96 7.39 -11.20
CA ALA A 28 8.18 8.15 -12.42
C ALA A 28 7.17 7.79 -13.54
N VAL A 29 6.79 6.51 -13.64
CA VAL A 29 5.82 6.02 -14.64
C VAL A 29 4.37 6.26 -14.21
N THR A 30 4.04 6.08 -12.93
CA THR A 30 2.63 6.00 -12.49
C THR A 30 2.10 7.27 -11.83
N SER A 31 2.98 8.18 -11.40
CA SER A 31 2.64 9.42 -10.71
C SER A 31 2.61 10.71 -11.54
N PRO A 32 2.45 10.74 -12.88
CA PRO A 32 2.12 11.99 -13.58
C PRO A 32 0.72 12.55 -13.26
N ILE A 33 -0.16 11.75 -12.65
CA ILE A 33 -1.55 12.14 -12.37
C ILE A 33 -1.62 12.76 -10.95
N PRO A 34 -1.89 14.07 -10.82
CA PRO A 34 -1.98 14.73 -9.52
C PRO A 34 -3.24 14.30 -8.75
N THR A 35 -3.24 14.49 -7.43
CA THR A 35 -4.47 14.34 -6.65
C THR A 35 -5.51 15.41 -7.06
N PRO A 36 -6.79 15.20 -6.72
CA PRO A 36 -7.83 16.21 -6.89
C PRO A 36 -7.54 17.57 -6.21
N TRP A 37 -6.66 17.60 -5.21
CA TRP A 37 -6.20 18.82 -4.53
C TRP A 37 -4.95 19.43 -5.17
N GLY A 38 -4.46 18.87 -6.28
CA GLY A 38 -3.25 19.30 -7.00
C GLY A 38 -1.96 19.13 -6.21
N ILE A 39 -2.00 18.39 -5.11
CA ILE A 39 -0.85 18.15 -4.23
C ILE A 39 -0.68 16.66 -4.02
N GLY A 40 0.53 16.18 -4.31
CA GLY A 40 0.79 14.76 -4.38
C GLY A 40 0.14 14.11 -5.61
N HIS A 41 0.25 12.80 -5.70
CA HIS A 41 -0.05 12.07 -6.93
C HIS A 41 -0.80 10.77 -6.66
N PHE A 42 -1.47 10.28 -7.70
CA PHE A 42 -1.90 8.88 -7.80
C PHE A 42 -0.67 7.98 -7.81
N ARG A 43 -0.65 6.97 -6.92
CA ARG A 43 0.56 6.19 -6.64
C ARG A 43 0.29 4.68 -6.59
N PRO A 44 -0.14 4.04 -7.69
CA PRO A 44 -0.26 2.58 -7.73
C PRO A 44 1.12 1.90 -7.66
N GLY A 45 2.22 2.62 -7.97
CA GLY A 45 3.60 2.12 -7.84
C GLY A 45 4.00 1.64 -6.44
N VAL A 46 3.20 1.93 -5.40
CA VAL A 46 3.36 1.38 -4.04
C VAL A 46 3.32 -0.15 -3.97
N ILE A 47 2.89 -0.83 -5.04
CA ILE A 47 3.03 -2.30 -5.15
C ILE A 47 4.47 -2.74 -4.92
N VAL A 48 5.47 -1.96 -5.37
CA VAL A 48 6.89 -2.31 -5.21
C VAL A 48 7.28 -2.43 -3.72
N PRO A 49 7.15 -1.37 -2.89
CA PRO A 49 7.47 -1.51 -1.48
C PRO A 49 6.52 -2.46 -0.73
N ALA A 50 5.27 -2.63 -1.17
CA ALA A 50 4.39 -3.67 -0.64
C ALA A 50 4.91 -5.09 -0.92
N LEU A 51 5.51 -5.32 -2.10
CA LEU A 51 6.14 -6.58 -2.47
C LEU A 51 7.33 -6.87 -1.55
N PHE A 52 8.21 -5.89 -1.38
CA PHE A 52 9.33 -5.99 -0.43
C PHE A 52 8.84 -6.16 1.02
N ALA A 53 7.68 -5.60 1.37
CA ALA A 53 7.05 -5.85 2.67
C ALA A 53 6.67 -7.33 2.85
N LEU A 54 6.27 -8.04 1.78
CA LEU A 54 5.93 -9.46 1.80
C LEU A 54 7.13 -10.41 1.70
N ILE A 55 8.16 -10.06 0.94
CA ILE A 55 9.30 -10.96 0.67
C ILE A 55 10.55 -10.64 1.49
N SER A 56 10.60 -9.49 2.18
CA SER A 56 11.76 -9.06 2.96
C SER A 56 11.40 -8.43 4.30
N THR A 57 12.40 -7.96 5.04
CA THR A 57 12.26 -7.47 6.43
C THR A 57 11.60 -6.09 6.51
N PRO A 58 11.01 -5.73 7.68
CA PRO A 58 10.40 -4.42 7.86
C PRO A 58 11.31 -3.24 7.54
N MET A 59 12.59 -3.34 7.90
CA MET A 59 13.57 -2.29 7.61
C MET A 59 13.82 -2.14 6.10
N VAL A 60 13.86 -3.24 5.35
CA VAL A 60 14.04 -3.20 3.88
C VAL A 60 12.84 -2.55 3.21
N ALA A 61 11.63 -2.95 3.60
CA ALA A 61 10.40 -2.41 3.05
C ALA A 61 10.22 -0.91 3.36
N GLY A 62 10.40 -0.51 4.63
CA GLY A 62 10.29 0.88 5.06
C GLY A 62 11.34 1.79 4.43
N MET A 63 12.63 1.43 4.53
CA MET A 63 13.72 2.25 3.97
C MET A 63 13.68 2.32 2.46
N GLY A 64 13.42 1.20 1.77
CA GLY A 64 13.24 1.18 0.33
C GLY A 64 12.11 2.10 -0.11
N ALA A 65 10.98 2.08 0.61
CA ALA A 65 9.86 2.98 0.33
C ALA A 65 10.19 4.45 0.57
N ALA A 66 10.84 4.79 1.69
CA ALA A 66 11.23 6.16 2.01
C ALA A 66 12.21 6.74 0.98
N ILE A 67 13.30 6.03 0.71
CA ILE A 67 14.33 6.47 -0.24
C ILE A 67 13.74 6.53 -1.65
N GLY A 68 13.00 5.50 -2.08
CA GLY A 68 12.33 5.48 -3.37
C GLY A 68 11.33 6.63 -3.54
N THR A 69 10.59 6.97 -2.48
CA THR A 69 9.67 8.14 -2.51
C THR A 69 10.41 9.45 -2.68
N PHE A 70 11.54 9.62 -2.00
CA PHE A 70 12.36 10.83 -2.13
C PHE A 70 12.95 10.94 -3.53
N ILE A 71 13.59 9.88 -4.04
CA ILE A 71 14.17 9.86 -5.40
C ILE A 71 13.08 10.06 -6.45
N GLY A 72 11.94 9.36 -6.34
CA GLY A 72 10.82 9.55 -7.26
C GLY A 72 10.28 10.99 -7.24
N SER A 73 10.21 11.62 -6.06
CA SER A 73 9.83 13.04 -5.95
C SER A 73 10.87 13.98 -6.55
N PHE A 74 12.16 13.65 -6.43
CA PHE A 74 13.23 14.36 -7.11
C PHE A 74 13.11 14.26 -8.63
N ILE A 75 12.90 13.06 -9.18
CA ILE A 75 12.70 12.86 -10.62
C ILE A 75 11.48 13.66 -11.11
N LEU A 76 10.34 13.55 -10.43
CA LEU A 76 9.12 14.30 -10.80
C LEU A 76 9.32 15.82 -10.71
N SER A 77 10.18 16.31 -9.81
CA SER A 77 10.48 17.74 -9.72
C SER A 77 11.20 18.30 -10.95
N LEU A 78 11.94 17.46 -11.68
CA LEU A 78 12.55 17.85 -12.97
C LEU A 78 11.51 18.19 -14.04
N PHE A 79 10.28 17.70 -13.88
CA PHE A 79 9.14 17.97 -14.76
C PHE A 79 8.15 18.96 -14.14
N GLY A 80 8.49 19.60 -13.01
CA GLY A 80 7.61 20.52 -12.30
C GLY A 80 6.40 19.86 -11.64
N LEU A 81 6.39 18.53 -11.50
CA LEU A 81 5.25 17.78 -10.96
C LEU A 81 5.31 17.62 -9.44
N SER A 82 6.50 17.65 -8.83
CA SER A 82 6.68 17.40 -7.40
C SER A 82 7.71 18.34 -6.76
N ASN A 83 7.80 18.27 -5.42
CA ASN A 83 8.73 19.03 -4.60
C ASN A 83 9.48 18.08 -3.64
N PRO A 84 10.82 17.95 -3.75
CA PRO A 84 11.59 17.03 -2.91
C PRO A 84 11.58 17.40 -1.42
N VAL A 85 11.50 18.70 -1.10
CA VAL A 85 11.43 19.19 0.29
C VAL A 85 10.09 18.82 0.91
N LEU A 86 8.99 19.01 0.15
CA LEU A 86 7.67 18.52 0.57
C LEU A 86 7.71 17.02 0.85
N SER A 87 8.36 16.24 -0.04
CA SER A 87 8.50 14.80 0.14
C SER A 87 9.25 14.42 1.43
N LEU A 88 10.30 15.14 1.82
CA LEU A 88 11.03 14.85 3.06
C LEU A 88 10.16 15.00 4.31
N VAL A 89 9.24 15.98 4.32
CA VAL A 89 8.36 16.26 5.46
C VAL A 89 7.11 15.38 5.44
N SER A 90 6.66 14.94 4.26
CA SER A 90 5.40 14.21 4.09
C SER A 90 5.60 12.77 3.60
N GLY A 91 5.96 12.62 2.32
CA GLY A 91 6.02 11.34 1.63
C GLY A 91 7.00 10.35 2.27
N VAL A 92 8.20 10.79 2.63
CA VAL A 92 9.26 9.94 3.21
C VAL A 92 8.84 9.32 4.54
N PRO A 93 8.43 10.09 5.57
CA PRO A 93 8.00 9.50 6.84
C PRO A 93 6.74 8.64 6.69
N GLY A 94 5.77 9.09 5.88
CA GLY A 94 4.53 8.33 5.65
C GLY A 94 4.79 6.97 4.98
N ASN A 95 5.61 6.93 3.92
CA ASN A 95 5.96 5.69 3.23
C ASN A 95 6.81 4.77 4.10
N PHE A 96 7.79 5.30 4.84
CA PHE A 96 8.58 4.49 5.76
C PHE A 96 7.69 3.72 6.74
N ILE A 97 6.80 4.43 7.45
CA ILE A 97 5.92 3.83 8.46
C ILE A 97 4.93 2.86 7.81
N ALA A 98 4.33 3.21 6.67
CA ALA A 98 3.39 2.35 5.96
C ALA A 98 3.99 0.97 5.68
N PHE A 99 5.15 0.93 5.01
CA PHE A 99 5.70 -0.33 4.52
C PHE A 99 6.50 -1.09 5.58
N TYR A 100 7.07 -0.37 6.56
CA TYR A 100 7.58 -1.01 7.76
C TYR A 100 6.47 -1.77 8.50
N LEU A 101 5.33 -1.10 8.75
CA LEU A 101 4.20 -1.68 9.48
C LEU A 101 3.56 -2.83 8.69
N LEU A 102 3.35 -2.65 7.38
CA LEU A 102 2.81 -3.70 6.52
C LEU A 102 3.68 -4.96 6.57
N SER A 103 5.00 -4.80 6.49
CA SER A 103 5.94 -5.91 6.58
C SER A 103 5.91 -6.59 7.94
N PHE A 104 5.90 -5.79 9.02
CA PHE A 104 5.85 -6.29 10.39
C PHE A 104 4.58 -7.12 10.67
N LEU A 105 3.41 -6.59 10.31
CA LEU A 105 2.14 -7.28 10.52
C LEU A 105 2.02 -8.53 9.63
N SER A 106 2.44 -8.43 8.36
CA SER A 106 2.46 -9.58 7.44
C SER A 106 3.41 -10.67 7.93
N TYR A 107 4.54 -10.30 8.53
CA TYR A 107 5.48 -11.23 9.15
C TYR A 107 4.91 -11.91 10.40
N ARG A 108 4.14 -11.18 11.21
CA ARG A 108 3.58 -11.67 12.48
C ARG A 108 2.44 -12.68 12.29
N TYR A 109 1.57 -12.47 11.31
CA TYR A 109 0.34 -13.25 11.14
C TYR A 109 0.34 -14.20 9.94
N ARG A 110 1.17 -13.94 8.91
CA ARG A 110 1.48 -14.85 7.79
C ARG A 110 0.28 -15.50 7.09
N SER A 111 -0.83 -14.78 6.92
CA SER A 111 -1.98 -15.25 6.15
C SER A 111 -2.46 -14.19 5.18
N LEU A 112 -3.14 -14.60 4.11
CA LEU A 112 -3.69 -13.67 3.13
C LEU A 112 -4.76 -12.77 3.76
N ALA A 113 -5.61 -13.31 4.64
CA ALA A 113 -6.54 -12.53 5.44
C ALA A 113 -5.82 -11.44 6.25
N ALA A 114 -4.77 -11.80 6.98
CA ALA A 114 -4.00 -10.81 7.73
C ALA A 114 -3.31 -9.79 6.81
N PHE A 115 -2.82 -10.18 5.64
CA PHE A 115 -2.24 -9.25 4.67
C PHE A 115 -3.26 -8.21 4.18
N ILE A 116 -4.49 -8.64 3.89
CA ILE A 116 -5.58 -7.74 3.46
C ILE A 116 -5.89 -6.71 4.56
N ALA A 117 -6.10 -7.16 5.80
CA ALA A 117 -6.34 -6.26 6.94
C ALA A 117 -5.14 -5.34 7.21
N SER A 118 -3.91 -5.89 7.18
CA SER A 118 -2.68 -5.14 7.41
C SER A 118 -2.43 -4.09 6.33
N SER A 119 -2.84 -4.36 5.08
CA SER A 119 -2.74 -3.40 3.98
C SER A 119 -3.60 -2.18 4.23
N LEU A 120 -4.86 -2.36 4.66
CA LEU A 120 -5.72 -1.24 5.03
C LEU A 120 -5.13 -0.44 6.19
N ILE A 121 -4.76 -1.11 7.29
CA ILE A 121 -4.21 -0.45 8.50
C ILE A 121 -2.94 0.33 8.17
N SER A 122 -2.00 -0.29 7.47
CA SER A 122 -0.70 0.30 7.22
C SER A 122 -0.74 1.43 6.20
N LEU A 123 -1.56 1.28 5.13
CA LEU A 123 -1.78 2.37 4.18
C LEU A 123 -2.52 3.53 4.83
N PHE A 124 -3.49 3.27 5.71
CA PHE A 124 -4.19 4.34 6.43
C PHE A 124 -3.21 5.13 7.32
N ILE A 125 -2.43 4.44 8.15
CA ILE A 125 -1.44 5.08 9.04
C ILE A 125 -0.36 5.83 8.25
N GLY A 126 0.15 5.24 7.17
CA GLY A 126 1.15 5.88 6.32
C GLY A 126 0.61 7.14 5.63
N ASN A 127 -0.60 7.05 5.08
CA ASN A 127 -1.20 8.15 4.33
C ASN A 127 -1.67 9.28 5.24
N ILE A 128 -2.12 9.02 6.48
CA ILE A 128 -2.44 10.10 7.44
C ILE A 128 -1.18 10.84 7.89
N ILE A 129 -0.05 10.14 8.07
CA ILE A 129 1.25 10.77 8.34
C ILE A 129 1.67 11.64 7.14
N ALA A 130 1.58 11.12 5.93
CA ALA A 130 1.91 11.87 4.73
C ALA A 130 1.01 13.12 4.56
N ALA A 131 -0.31 12.96 4.71
CA ALA A 131 -1.27 14.06 4.60
C ALA A 131 -1.04 15.14 5.67
N SER A 132 -0.69 14.73 6.89
CA SER A 132 -0.32 15.66 7.97
C SER A 132 0.98 16.40 7.65
N GLY A 133 1.97 15.73 7.04
CA GLY A 133 3.19 16.37 6.57
C GLY A 133 2.96 17.37 5.43
N VAL A 134 1.99 17.09 4.54
CA VAL A 134 1.54 18.05 3.51
C VAL A 134 0.98 19.30 4.19
N LEU A 135 0.07 19.12 5.16
CA LEU A 135 -0.47 20.24 5.92
C LEU A 135 0.63 21.06 6.59
N LEU A 136 1.57 20.40 7.27
CA LEU A 136 2.67 21.06 7.95
C LEU A 136 3.47 21.91 6.96
N TYR A 137 3.87 21.34 5.82
CA TYR A 137 4.65 22.04 4.80
C TYR A 137 3.93 23.28 4.24
N TYR A 138 2.65 23.16 3.88
CA TYR A 138 1.88 24.28 3.31
C TYR A 138 1.36 25.28 4.36
N SER A 139 1.48 24.96 5.64
CA SER A 139 1.16 25.89 6.73
C SER A 139 2.39 26.65 7.22
N THR A 140 3.61 26.09 7.07
CA THR A 140 4.83 26.66 7.65
C THR A 140 5.89 27.05 6.61
N VAL A 141 6.22 26.16 5.68
CA VAL A 141 7.33 26.37 4.72
C VAL A 141 6.86 27.16 3.50
N THR A 142 5.71 26.76 2.94
CA THR A 142 5.05 27.48 1.84
C THR A 142 3.67 27.90 2.32
N PRO A 143 3.52 29.05 2.99
CA PRO A 143 2.35 29.39 3.81
C PRO A 143 1.05 29.68 3.04
N LEU A 144 0.81 28.99 1.92
CA LEU A 144 -0.40 29.05 1.11
C LEU A 144 -1.66 28.63 1.89
N TRP A 145 -1.50 27.77 2.89
CA TRP A 145 -2.61 27.28 3.73
C TRP A 145 -2.63 27.90 5.11
N LEU A 146 -1.77 28.88 5.39
CA LEU A 146 -1.69 29.51 6.71
C LEU A 146 -3.05 30.09 7.12
N SER A 147 -3.71 30.82 6.21
CA SER A 147 -5.00 31.48 6.41
C SER A 147 -6.21 30.53 6.46
N TRP A 148 -6.03 29.25 6.13
CA TRP A 148 -7.14 28.29 6.18
C TRP A 148 -7.55 27.99 7.62
N THR A 149 -8.86 27.82 7.81
CA THR A 149 -9.42 27.37 9.09
C THR A 149 -8.92 25.97 9.45
N ILE A 150 -8.91 25.65 10.75
CA ILE A 150 -8.51 24.32 11.22
C ILE A 150 -9.38 23.21 10.62
N GLU A 151 -10.68 23.47 10.47
CA GLU A 151 -11.64 22.55 9.85
C GLU A 151 -11.28 22.23 8.40
N ALA A 152 -10.91 23.25 7.60
CA ALA A 152 -10.48 23.04 6.23
C ALA A 152 -9.18 22.22 6.15
N LYS A 153 -8.24 22.49 7.06
CA LYS A 153 -6.97 21.76 7.17
C LYS A 153 -7.19 20.28 7.52
N LEU A 154 -8.03 19.99 8.50
CA LEU A 154 -8.39 18.62 8.90
C LEU A 154 -9.15 17.88 7.79
N SER A 155 -10.04 18.59 7.09
CA SER A 155 -10.81 18.03 5.98
C SER A 155 -9.89 17.58 4.84
N VAL A 156 -8.87 18.37 4.50
CA VAL A 156 -7.87 17.99 3.48
C VAL A 156 -6.99 16.84 3.93
N ILE A 157 -6.61 16.76 5.22
CA ILE A 157 -5.89 15.60 5.74
C ILE A 157 -6.69 14.31 5.50
N ILE A 158 -7.97 14.31 5.89
CA ILE A 158 -8.84 13.14 5.75
C ILE A 158 -9.07 12.85 4.27
N GLY A 159 -9.36 13.87 3.46
CA GLY A 159 -9.58 13.75 2.02
C GLY A 159 -8.39 13.13 1.28
N LEU A 160 -7.17 13.63 1.52
CA LEU A 160 -5.93 13.08 0.95
C LEU A 160 -5.67 11.66 1.46
N THR A 161 -5.88 11.40 2.75
CA THR A 161 -5.70 10.06 3.35
C THR A 161 -6.62 9.05 2.66
N LEU A 162 -7.91 9.36 2.57
CA LEU A 162 -8.89 8.50 1.92
C LEU A 162 -8.56 8.31 0.44
N PHE A 163 -8.22 9.37 -0.28
CA PHE A 163 -7.84 9.29 -1.69
C PHE A 163 -6.66 8.33 -1.91
N TRP A 164 -5.57 8.48 -1.14
CA TRP A 164 -4.41 7.60 -1.31
C TRP A 164 -4.70 6.17 -0.87
N VAL A 165 -5.40 5.94 0.24
CA VAL A 165 -5.77 4.59 0.65
C VAL A 165 -6.59 3.91 -0.44
N THR A 166 -7.62 4.56 -0.96
CA THR A 166 -8.57 3.93 -1.89
C THR A 166 -7.96 3.70 -3.27
N THR A 167 -7.04 4.56 -3.69
CA THR A 167 -6.30 4.43 -4.94
C THR A 167 -5.13 3.45 -4.87
N MET A 168 -4.58 3.17 -3.69
CA MET A 168 -3.45 2.25 -3.50
C MET A 168 -3.89 0.82 -3.16
N LEU A 169 -4.88 0.69 -2.28
CA LEU A 169 -5.29 -0.59 -1.69
C LEU A 169 -5.65 -1.66 -2.74
N PRO A 170 -6.39 -1.36 -3.82
CA PRO A 170 -6.78 -2.38 -4.81
C PRO A 170 -5.56 -3.02 -5.45
N PHE A 171 -4.58 -2.21 -5.80
CA PHE A 171 -3.32 -2.65 -6.40
C PHE A 171 -2.49 -3.46 -5.41
N VAL A 172 -2.37 -2.99 -4.16
CA VAL A 172 -1.60 -3.68 -3.13
C VAL A 172 -2.22 -5.05 -2.81
N VAL A 173 -3.53 -5.11 -2.60
CA VAL A 173 -4.21 -6.36 -2.22
C VAL A 173 -4.20 -7.36 -3.37
N THR A 174 -4.40 -6.92 -4.62
CA THR A 174 -4.54 -7.84 -5.75
C THR A 174 -3.19 -8.27 -6.34
N LEU A 175 -2.29 -7.34 -6.62
CA LEU A 175 -1.07 -7.63 -7.38
C LEU A 175 0.06 -8.12 -6.50
N THR A 176 0.20 -7.59 -5.28
CA THR A 176 1.34 -7.93 -4.41
C THR A 176 1.41 -9.43 -4.08
N PRO A 177 0.31 -10.10 -3.65
CA PRO A 177 0.36 -11.54 -3.37
C PRO A 177 0.68 -12.38 -4.61
N VAL A 178 0.16 -11.98 -5.77
CA VAL A 178 0.37 -12.68 -7.05
C VAL A 178 1.84 -12.59 -7.45
N ILE A 179 2.41 -11.39 -7.44
CA ILE A 179 3.83 -11.17 -7.79
C ILE A 179 4.73 -11.88 -6.77
N ALA A 180 4.43 -11.79 -5.48
CA ALA A 180 5.20 -12.47 -4.44
C ALA A 180 5.19 -13.99 -4.62
N GLY A 181 4.04 -14.57 -4.97
CA GLY A 181 3.90 -15.98 -5.30
C GLY A 181 4.76 -16.39 -6.50
N ALA A 182 4.75 -15.58 -7.56
CA ALA A 182 5.55 -15.81 -8.77
C ALA A 182 7.07 -15.76 -8.52
N LEU A 183 7.51 -15.00 -7.51
CA LEU A 183 8.93 -14.90 -7.14
C LEU A 183 9.40 -16.04 -6.22
N ASN A 184 8.52 -16.88 -5.68
CA ASN A 184 8.89 -17.95 -4.76
C ASN A 184 9.98 -18.91 -5.30
N PRO A 185 9.94 -19.38 -6.56
CA PRO A 185 10.98 -20.26 -7.11
C PRO A 185 12.35 -19.59 -7.20
N ILE A 186 12.37 -18.28 -7.47
CA ILE A 186 13.60 -17.50 -7.51
C ILE A 186 14.14 -17.34 -6.09
N ILE A 187 13.27 -16.95 -5.15
CA ILE A 187 13.63 -16.76 -3.74
C ILE A 187 14.13 -18.06 -3.11
N SER A 188 13.55 -19.22 -3.43
CA SER A 188 13.99 -20.51 -2.88
C SER A 188 15.40 -20.90 -3.31
N ASN A 189 15.84 -20.44 -4.47
CA ASN A 189 17.18 -20.72 -5.00
C ASN A 189 18.23 -19.74 -4.47
N LEU A 190 17.81 -18.65 -3.82
CA LEU A 190 18.71 -17.66 -3.25
C LEU A 190 19.06 -18.05 -1.81
N ASN A 191 20.37 -18.16 -1.52
CA ASN A 191 20.87 -18.32 -0.15
C ASN A 191 20.93 -16.96 0.58
N SER A 192 19.77 -16.33 0.76
CA SER A 192 19.62 -15.07 1.51
C SER A 192 18.79 -15.26 2.76
N SER A 193 19.31 -14.73 3.87
CA SER A 193 18.61 -14.68 5.16
C SER A 193 17.62 -13.51 5.27
N MET A 194 17.68 -12.57 4.32
CA MET A 194 16.86 -11.35 4.30
C MET A 194 15.62 -11.49 3.41
N LEU A 195 15.56 -12.53 2.58
CA LEU A 195 14.41 -12.86 1.74
C LEU A 195 13.62 -14.03 2.34
N ARG A 196 12.32 -14.06 2.09
CA ARG A 196 11.43 -15.13 2.52
C ARG A 196 10.45 -15.51 1.43
N ARG A 197 10.10 -16.79 1.42
CA ARG A 197 8.99 -17.29 0.60
C ARG A 197 7.67 -16.81 1.18
N VAL A 198 6.72 -16.65 0.27
CA VAL A 198 5.36 -16.24 0.56
C VAL A 198 4.44 -17.43 0.30
N GLU A 199 4.12 -18.16 1.36
CA GLU A 199 3.30 -19.37 1.32
C GLU A 199 1.90 -19.08 1.90
N PHE A 200 1.10 -18.25 1.21
CA PHE A 200 -0.27 -17.94 1.67
C PHE A 200 -1.20 -19.15 1.66
N THR A 201 -0.93 -20.12 0.79
CA THR A 201 -1.71 -21.35 0.56
C THR A 201 -1.67 -22.33 1.74
N LYS A 202 -0.62 -22.30 2.57
CA LYS A 202 -0.49 -23.23 3.72
C LYS A 202 -1.13 -22.73 5.02
N ILE A 203 -1.46 -21.44 5.12
CA ILE A 203 -1.75 -20.79 6.42
C ILE A 203 -3.15 -20.13 6.45
N GLY A 204 -3.85 -20.01 5.32
CA GLY A 204 -5.18 -19.40 5.25
C GLY A 204 -6.31 -20.39 4.96
N SER A 205 -7.33 -20.45 5.81
CA SER A 205 -8.63 -21.00 5.39
C SER A 205 -9.28 -20.00 4.44
N GLY A 206 -9.81 -20.45 3.29
CA GLY A 206 -10.52 -19.58 2.34
C GLY A 206 -11.62 -18.75 3.02
N SER A 207 -12.26 -19.29 4.06
CA SER A 207 -13.23 -18.55 4.87
C SER A 207 -12.66 -17.28 5.52
N ARG A 208 -11.47 -17.33 6.12
CA ARG A 208 -10.85 -16.15 6.78
C ARG A 208 -10.50 -15.05 5.76
N THR A 209 -10.08 -15.44 4.56
CA THR A 209 -9.79 -14.49 3.48
C THR A 209 -11.06 -13.78 3.02
N ILE A 210 -12.18 -14.51 2.86
CA ILE A 210 -13.49 -13.90 2.57
C ILE A 210 -13.87 -12.91 3.68
N TYR A 211 -13.83 -13.32 4.95
CA TYR A 211 -14.22 -12.45 6.06
C TYR A 211 -13.37 -11.18 6.13
N SER A 212 -12.05 -11.28 5.99
CA SER A 212 -11.18 -10.09 6.00
C SER A 212 -11.49 -9.16 4.83
N SER A 213 -11.74 -9.71 3.65
CA SER A 213 -12.05 -8.92 2.45
C SER A 213 -13.42 -8.24 2.57
N LEU A 214 -14.40 -8.95 3.16
CA LEU A 214 -15.72 -8.40 3.46
C LEU A 214 -15.64 -7.27 4.48
N ILE A 215 -14.90 -7.44 5.57
CA ILE A 215 -14.73 -6.39 6.59
C ILE A 215 -14.10 -5.13 5.96
N VAL A 216 -13.02 -5.28 5.19
CA VAL A 216 -12.38 -4.15 4.51
C VAL A 216 -13.33 -3.49 3.51
N ALA A 217 -14.07 -4.28 2.72
CA ALA A 217 -15.05 -3.76 1.79
C ALA A 217 -16.19 -3.00 2.49
N LEU A 218 -16.73 -3.53 3.59
CA LEU A 218 -17.77 -2.87 4.38
C LEU A 218 -17.29 -1.55 4.98
N ILE A 219 -16.04 -1.48 5.45
CA ILE A 219 -15.43 -0.22 5.92
C ILE A 219 -15.41 0.80 4.78
N LEU A 220 -14.93 0.42 3.60
CA LEU A 220 -14.86 1.34 2.45
C LEU A 220 -16.25 1.74 1.92
N ILE A 221 -17.21 0.81 1.91
CA ILE A 221 -18.60 1.11 1.55
C ILE A 221 -19.23 2.07 2.56
N LEU A 222 -18.98 1.90 3.85
CA LEU A 222 -19.47 2.82 4.88
C LEU A 222 -18.87 4.22 4.69
N VAL A 223 -17.57 4.31 4.40
CA VAL A 223 -16.90 5.58 4.07
C VAL A 223 -17.52 6.20 2.81
N TYR A 224 -17.77 5.41 1.76
CA TYR A 224 -18.44 5.88 0.54
C TYR A 224 -19.84 6.42 0.81
N ILE A 225 -20.67 5.68 1.56
CA ILE A 225 -22.03 6.07 1.94
C ILE A 225 -21.97 7.39 2.72
N THR A 226 -21.06 7.49 3.70
CA THR A 226 -20.88 8.71 4.50
C THR A 226 -20.47 9.88 3.62
N ALA A 227 -19.48 9.68 2.75
CA ALA A 227 -18.98 10.71 1.85
C ALA A 227 -19.99 11.12 0.76
N THR A 228 -20.98 10.29 0.45
CA THR A 228 -21.92 10.56 -0.65
C THR A 228 -23.28 11.03 -0.16
N LEU A 229 -23.78 10.48 0.95
CA LEU A 229 -25.13 10.71 1.44
C LEU A 229 -25.19 11.67 2.63
N THR A 230 -24.05 12.18 3.11
CA THR A 230 -24.01 13.14 4.23
C THR A 230 -23.23 14.41 3.85
N PRO A 231 -23.51 15.56 4.52
CA PRO A 231 -22.76 16.79 4.31
C PRO A 231 -21.25 16.68 4.60
N ILE A 232 -20.84 15.64 5.35
CA ILE A 232 -19.42 15.38 5.64
C ILE A 232 -18.63 15.24 4.34
N GLY A 233 -19.20 14.59 3.32
CA GLY A 233 -18.55 14.47 2.02
C GLY A 233 -18.17 15.81 1.43
N ASP A 234 -19.11 16.76 1.42
CA ASP A 234 -18.89 18.07 0.80
C ASP A 234 -17.86 18.88 1.57
N ILE A 235 -17.80 18.71 2.90
CA ILE A 235 -16.76 19.28 3.76
C ILE A 235 -15.38 18.66 3.44
N LEU A 236 -15.29 17.34 3.36
CA LEU A 236 -14.04 16.62 3.07
C LEU A 236 -13.43 17.01 1.71
N PHE A 237 -14.27 17.27 0.72
CA PHE A 237 -13.85 17.60 -0.65
C PHE A 237 -13.97 19.10 -0.97
N ALA A 238 -14.24 19.97 0.00
CA ALA A 238 -14.46 21.41 -0.21
C ALA A 238 -13.27 22.16 -0.83
N LYS A 239 -12.04 21.62 -0.69
CA LYS A 239 -10.80 22.22 -1.21
C LYS A 239 -10.24 21.52 -2.45
N VAL A 240 -11.01 20.63 -3.06
CA VAL A 240 -10.65 20.03 -4.36
C VAL A 240 -10.58 21.14 -5.42
N ILE A 241 -9.57 21.09 -6.30
CA ILE A 241 -9.31 22.15 -7.28
C ILE A 241 -10.46 22.30 -8.28
N LYS A 242 -11.08 21.18 -8.65
CA LYS A 242 -12.22 21.15 -9.56
C LYS A 242 -13.38 20.34 -8.97
N PRO A 243 -14.58 20.91 -8.80
CA PRO A 243 -15.73 20.21 -8.22
C PRO A 243 -16.10 18.92 -8.96
N GLU A 244 -15.82 18.86 -10.27
CA GLU A 244 -15.99 17.67 -11.11
C GLU A 244 -15.17 16.45 -10.65
N TYR A 245 -14.08 16.63 -9.89
CA TYR A 245 -13.30 15.49 -9.37
C TYR A 245 -13.93 14.84 -8.14
N THR A 246 -14.76 15.56 -7.38
CA THR A 246 -15.41 15.05 -6.17
C THR A 246 -16.21 13.76 -6.39
N PRO A 247 -17.13 13.66 -7.38
CA PRO A 247 -17.86 12.41 -7.61
C PRO A 247 -16.92 11.25 -7.96
N TRP A 248 -15.89 11.49 -8.78
CA TRP A 248 -14.90 10.46 -9.14
C TRP A 248 -14.16 9.91 -7.93
N VAL A 249 -13.72 10.78 -7.02
CA VAL A 249 -13.03 10.33 -5.79
C VAL A 249 -13.95 9.49 -4.93
N LYS A 250 -15.21 9.92 -4.75
CA LYS A 250 -16.22 9.14 -4.02
C LYS A 250 -16.40 7.76 -4.67
N THR A 251 -16.53 7.70 -6.00
CA THR A 251 -16.65 6.42 -6.74
C THR A 251 -15.42 5.51 -6.59
N LEU A 252 -14.21 6.07 -6.56
CA LEU A 252 -12.99 5.28 -6.33
C LEU A 252 -12.98 4.58 -4.97
N ILE A 253 -13.61 5.16 -3.94
CA ILE A 253 -13.78 4.51 -2.63
C ILE A 253 -14.61 3.24 -2.77
N LEU A 254 -15.74 3.33 -3.47
CA LEU A 254 -16.61 2.18 -3.72
C LEU A 254 -15.89 1.10 -4.56
N ILE A 255 -15.24 1.50 -5.66
CA ILE A 255 -14.47 0.58 -6.51
C ILE A 255 -13.42 -0.15 -5.68
N SER A 256 -12.71 0.56 -4.79
CA SER A 256 -11.67 -0.02 -3.94
C SER A 256 -12.22 -1.12 -3.02
N GLY A 257 -13.39 -0.88 -2.41
CA GLY A 257 -14.10 -1.87 -1.61
C GLY A 257 -14.54 -3.09 -2.42
N LEU A 258 -15.13 -2.86 -3.59
CA LEU A 258 -15.61 -3.93 -4.46
C LEU A 258 -14.46 -4.80 -5.00
N VAL A 259 -13.36 -4.20 -5.45
CA VAL A 259 -12.19 -4.95 -5.94
C VAL A 259 -11.60 -5.81 -4.82
N THR A 260 -11.50 -5.27 -3.60
CA THR A 260 -11.00 -6.03 -2.45
C THR A 260 -11.90 -7.23 -2.14
N LEU A 261 -13.23 -7.06 -2.16
CA LEU A 261 -14.19 -8.13 -1.93
C LEU A 261 -14.11 -9.22 -3.02
N VAL A 262 -14.14 -8.82 -4.29
CA VAL A 262 -14.08 -9.73 -5.43
C VAL A 262 -12.79 -10.54 -5.41
N PHE A 263 -11.66 -9.90 -5.14
CA PHE A 263 -10.38 -10.60 -4.98
C PHE A 263 -10.43 -11.63 -3.84
N GLY A 264 -10.95 -11.23 -2.67
CA GLY A 264 -11.10 -12.12 -1.53
C GLY A 264 -11.91 -13.37 -1.85
N ILE A 265 -13.04 -13.22 -2.54
CA ILE A 265 -13.89 -14.32 -2.98
C ILE A 265 -13.14 -15.20 -3.99
N ALA A 266 -12.59 -14.60 -5.04
CA ALA A 266 -11.91 -15.31 -6.13
C ALA A 266 -10.76 -16.18 -5.61
N VAL A 267 -9.86 -15.62 -4.80
CA VAL A 267 -8.73 -16.37 -4.25
C VAL A 267 -9.20 -17.46 -3.29
N SER A 268 -10.25 -17.21 -2.52
CA SER A 268 -10.78 -18.22 -1.59
C SER A 268 -11.40 -19.42 -2.31
N VAL A 269 -12.05 -19.19 -3.46
CA VAL A 269 -12.52 -20.26 -4.35
C VAL A 269 -11.34 -21.04 -4.92
N MET A 270 -10.30 -20.35 -5.41
CA MET A 270 -9.09 -21.01 -5.92
C MET A 270 -8.41 -21.89 -4.86
N LEU A 271 -8.22 -21.38 -3.65
CA LEU A 271 -7.63 -22.14 -2.54
C LEU A 271 -8.45 -23.39 -2.18
N LYS A 272 -9.78 -23.30 -2.25
CA LYS A 272 -10.67 -24.44 -1.98
C LYS A 272 -10.57 -25.51 -3.08
N ILE A 273 -10.45 -25.11 -4.34
CA ILE A 273 -10.27 -26.02 -5.48
C ILE A 273 -8.93 -26.75 -5.35
N GLU A 274 -7.84 -26.01 -5.08
CA GLU A 274 -6.49 -26.56 -4.95
C GLU A 274 -6.39 -27.57 -3.78
N SER A 275 -7.01 -27.23 -2.64
CA SER A 275 -7.10 -28.13 -1.49
C SER A 275 -7.82 -29.45 -1.83
N LYS A 276 -8.91 -29.38 -2.61
CA LYS A 276 -9.66 -30.58 -3.03
C LYS A 276 -8.82 -31.46 -3.96
N ILE A 277 -8.14 -30.87 -4.95
CA ILE A 277 -7.27 -31.60 -5.90
C ILE A 277 -6.16 -32.35 -5.15
N ASN A 278 -5.47 -31.68 -4.22
CA ASN A 278 -4.39 -32.30 -3.44
C ASN A 278 -4.89 -33.41 -2.51
N SER A 279 -6.12 -33.31 -1.99
CA SER A 279 -6.70 -34.38 -1.17
C SER A 279 -7.11 -35.62 -1.98
N SER A 280 -7.51 -35.44 -3.25
CA SER A 280 -7.85 -36.55 -4.15
C SER A 280 -6.63 -37.30 -4.67
N SER A 281 -5.51 -36.60 -4.92
CA SER A 281 -4.27 -37.26 -5.38
C SER A 281 -3.64 -38.12 -4.30
N ILE A 282 -3.70 -37.72 -3.02
CA ILE A 282 -3.17 -38.51 -1.90
C ILE A 282 -3.93 -39.83 -1.74
N ARG A 283 -5.26 -39.84 -1.91
CA ARG A 283 -6.07 -41.07 -1.81
C ARG A 283 -5.76 -42.08 -2.93
N THR A 284 -5.37 -41.61 -4.11
CA THR A 284 -5.05 -42.52 -5.23
C THR A 284 -3.72 -43.25 -5.05
N TYR A 285 -2.81 -42.76 -4.20
CA TYR A 285 -1.53 -43.42 -3.89
C TYR A 285 -1.58 -44.33 -2.66
N THR A 286 -2.59 -44.21 -1.80
CA THR A 286 -2.75 -45.09 -0.63
C THR A 286 -3.55 -46.36 -0.93
N ASP A 287 -4.26 -46.39 -2.07
CA ASP A 287 -5.14 -47.49 -2.48
C ASP A 287 -4.49 -48.41 -3.54
N SER A 288 -3.18 -48.28 -3.77
CA SER A 288 -2.35 -49.10 -4.68
C SER A 288 -1.24 -49.82 -3.94
#